data_AF-A0AAC9QSG3-F1
#
_entry.id   AF-A0AAC9QSG3-F1
#
_cell.length_a   1.000
_cell.length_b   1.000
_cell.length_c   1.000
_cell.angle_alpha   90.00
_cell.angle_beta   90.00
_cell.angle_gamma   90.00
#
_symmetry.space_group_name_H-M   'P 1'
#
loop_
_entity.id
_entity.type
_entity.pdbx_description
1 polymer ?
#
loop_
_entity_poly.entity_id
_entity_poly.type
_entity_poly.pdbx_seq_one_letter_code
_entity_poly.pdbx_strand_id
1 'polypeptide(L)'
;MKVKKKLFMSTVAVLVTSLVLAGCGSKDGPAGKAEYLGFLGSQFTSMTTTVQNIQDKLSGFTEDSLSDSAWVSDMDKQLDQVDKACDAVISYDKVPQDYVDLHSKLTDVANQLKPAVAKYKTGIENKDYDALSSANEQVKTAAVSLESYIPELKNLLGSQN
;
A
#
# COMPACT_ATOMS: atom_id res chain seq x y z
N MET A 1 -24.82 16.36 -14.07
CA MET A 1 -24.62 15.14 -13.25
C MET A 1 -23.12 14.86 -13.23
N LYS A 2 -22.39 15.36 -12.23
CA LYS A 2 -20.92 15.20 -12.16
C LYS A 2 -20.63 13.73 -11.93
N VAL A 3 -19.93 13.11 -12.88
CA VAL A 3 -19.50 11.71 -12.81
C VAL A 3 -18.74 11.52 -11.51
N LYS A 4 -19.38 10.89 -10.51
CA LYS A 4 -18.76 10.54 -9.23
C LYS A 4 -17.59 9.62 -9.56
N LYS A 5 -16.36 10.18 -9.61
CA LYS A 5 -15.13 9.42 -9.85
C LYS A 5 -15.09 8.33 -8.79
N LYS A 6 -15.30 7.06 -9.20
CA LYS A 6 -15.19 5.91 -8.29
C LYS A 6 -13.83 5.99 -7.60
N LEU A 7 -13.84 6.08 -6.27
CA LEU A 7 -12.64 5.99 -5.44
C LEU A 7 -12.07 4.58 -5.63
N PHE A 8 -10.80 4.45 -6.01
CA PHE A 8 -10.20 3.20 -6.51
C PHE A 8 -8.82 2.99 -5.88
N MET A 9 -8.72 2.02 -4.97
CA MET A 9 -7.45 1.50 -4.43
C MET A 9 -7.12 0.07 -4.92
N SER A 10 -7.95 -0.51 -5.79
CA SER A 10 -7.87 -1.93 -6.16
C SER A 10 -6.56 -2.35 -6.82
N THR A 11 -5.89 -1.43 -7.51
CA THR A 11 -4.62 -1.74 -8.18
C THR A 11 -3.53 -2.07 -7.16
N VAL A 12 -3.45 -1.35 -6.03
CA VAL A 12 -2.41 -1.61 -5.01
C VAL A 12 -2.56 -2.99 -4.37
N ALA A 13 -3.78 -3.42 -4.04
CA ALA A 13 -4.02 -4.74 -3.43
C ALA A 13 -3.55 -5.90 -4.32
N VAL A 14 -3.83 -5.83 -5.62
CA VAL A 14 -3.42 -6.86 -6.60
C VAL A 14 -1.90 -6.91 -6.75
N LEU A 15 -1.25 -5.75 -6.75
CA LEU A 15 0.20 -5.65 -6.87
C LEU A 15 0.90 -6.18 -5.61
N VAL A 16 0.40 -5.82 -4.42
CA VAL A 16 0.93 -6.31 -3.14
C VAL A 16 0.70 -7.81 -2.96
N THR A 17 -0.43 -8.35 -3.40
CA THR A 17 -0.69 -9.81 -3.40
C THR A 17 0.28 -10.56 -4.33
N SER A 18 0.57 -9.98 -5.49
CA SER A 18 1.57 -10.53 -6.43
C SER A 18 2.97 -10.58 -5.82
N LEU A 19 3.28 -9.68 -4.88
CA LEU A 19 4.54 -9.63 -4.15
C LEU A 19 4.61 -10.68 -3.03
N VAL A 20 3.52 -10.87 -2.30
CA VAL A 20 3.42 -11.95 -1.28
C VAL A 20 3.61 -13.32 -1.93
N LEU A 21 2.98 -13.57 -3.07
CA LEU A 21 3.11 -14.83 -3.81
C LEU A 21 4.51 -15.06 -4.39
N ALA A 22 5.24 -13.99 -4.74
CA ALA A 22 6.60 -14.08 -5.24
C ALA A 22 7.66 -14.22 -4.13
N GLY A 23 7.41 -13.69 -2.92
CA GLY A 23 8.43 -13.55 -1.88
C GLY A 23 8.33 -14.47 -0.66
N CYS A 24 7.24 -15.23 -0.48
CA CYS A 24 7.04 -16.05 0.72
C CYS A 24 7.62 -17.48 0.66
N GLY A 25 8.40 -17.82 -0.38
CA GLY A 25 8.85 -19.20 -0.63
C GLY A 25 10.14 -19.64 0.07
N SER A 26 11.11 -18.74 0.27
CA SER A 26 12.47 -19.15 0.66
C SER A 26 12.92 -18.46 1.95
N LYS A 27 12.85 -19.23 3.04
CA LYS A 27 13.52 -18.91 4.32
C LYS A 27 15.00 -19.30 4.32
N ASP A 28 15.50 -19.78 3.19
CA ASP A 28 16.86 -20.29 3.04
C ASP A 28 17.78 -19.19 2.48
N GLY A 29 18.71 -18.72 3.31
CA GLY A 29 19.70 -17.70 2.97
C GLY A 29 20.47 -17.21 4.20
N PRO A 30 21.52 -16.37 4.02
CA PRO A 30 22.19 -15.68 5.13
C PRO A 30 21.15 -14.97 6.01
N ALA A 31 21.33 -15.00 7.33
CA ALA A 31 20.33 -14.55 8.31
C ALA A 31 19.67 -13.18 7.99
N GLY A 32 20.42 -12.22 7.46
CA GLY A 32 19.90 -10.90 7.07
C GLY A 32 18.96 -10.93 5.86
N LYS A 33 19.12 -11.85 4.90
CA LYS A 33 18.22 -11.97 3.74
C LYS A 33 16.88 -12.55 4.13
N ALA A 34 16.87 -13.61 4.95
CA ALA A 34 15.63 -14.22 5.44
C ALA A 34 14.84 -13.26 6.36
N GLU A 35 15.55 -12.49 7.22
CA GLU A 35 14.93 -11.44 8.04
C GLU A 35 14.28 -10.36 7.18
N TYR A 36 14.97 -9.89 6.13
CA TYR A 36 14.44 -8.87 5.22
C TYR A 36 13.24 -9.35 4.39
N LEU A 37 13.31 -10.56 3.83
CA LEU A 37 12.19 -11.13 3.07
C LEU A 37 10.99 -11.43 3.96
N GLY A 38 11.22 -11.91 5.20
CA GLY A 38 10.17 -12.07 6.20
C GLY A 38 9.52 -10.74 6.58
N PHE A 39 10.32 -9.68 6.74
CA PHE A 39 9.83 -8.32 6.96
C PHE A 39 8.94 -7.85 5.79
N LEU A 40 9.44 -7.88 4.55
CA LEU A 40 8.68 -7.48 3.37
C LEU A 40 7.39 -8.29 3.21
N GLY A 41 7.47 -9.60 3.39
CA GLY A 41 6.32 -10.50 3.34
C GLY A 41 5.25 -10.13 4.38
N SER A 42 5.65 -9.79 5.60
CA SER A 42 4.72 -9.31 6.65
C SER A 42 4.09 -7.96 6.28
N GLN A 43 4.87 -6.99 5.80
CA GLN A 43 4.34 -5.67 5.41
C GLN A 43 3.37 -5.78 4.24
N PHE A 44 3.73 -6.55 3.21
CA PHE A 44 2.87 -6.76 2.05
C PHE A 44 1.61 -7.55 2.39
N THR A 45 1.69 -8.60 3.21
CA THR A 45 0.48 -9.32 3.64
C THR A 45 -0.47 -8.40 4.38
N SER A 46 0.04 -7.59 5.32
CA SER A 46 -0.77 -6.60 6.03
C SER A 46 -1.38 -5.57 5.08
N MET A 47 -0.58 -4.99 4.17
CA MET A 47 -1.04 -4.01 3.20
C MET A 47 -2.10 -4.57 2.26
N THR A 48 -1.97 -5.82 1.78
CA THR A 48 -2.99 -6.46 0.96
C THR A 48 -4.34 -6.50 1.67
N THR A 49 -4.36 -7.00 2.92
CA THR A 49 -5.61 -7.08 3.70
C THR A 49 -6.21 -5.70 3.94
N THR A 50 -5.38 -4.73 4.36
CA THR A 50 -5.84 -3.37 4.61
C THR A 50 -6.38 -2.70 3.34
N VAL A 51 -5.67 -2.80 2.21
CA VAL A 51 -6.11 -2.20 0.95
C VAL A 51 -7.38 -2.88 0.44
N GLN A 52 -7.53 -4.19 0.60
CA GLN A 52 -8.77 -4.90 0.27
C GLN A 52 -9.94 -4.40 1.13
N ASN A 53 -9.75 -4.27 2.45
CA ASN A 53 -10.78 -3.72 3.34
C ASN A 53 -11.20 -2.31 2.92
N ILE A 54 -10.23 -1.47 2.54
CA ILE A 54 -10.55 -0.12 2.06
C ILE A 54 -11.29 -0.18 0.72
N GLN A 55 -10.87 -1.04 -0.21
CA GLN A 55 -11.59 -1.23 -1.48
C GLN A 55 -13.04 -1.65 -1.24
N ASP A 56 -13.27 -2.62 -0.35
CA ASP A 56 -14.61 -3.11 -0.05
C ASP A 56 -15.49 -1.99 0.51
N LYS A 57 -14.93 -1.15 1.41
CA LYS A 57 -15.61 0.05 1.92
C LYS A 57 -15.93 1.08 0.84
N LEU A 58 -14.96 1.35 -0.05
CA LEU A 58 -15.13 2.31 -1.13
C LEU A 58 -16.13 1.83 -2.19
N SER A 59 -16.31 0.51 -2.34
CA SER A 59 -17.29 -0.06 -3.28
C SER A 59 -18.74 0.26 -2.90
N GLY A 60 -19.02 0.39 -1.60
CA GLY A 60 -20.33 0.78 -1.05
C GLY A 60 -20.44 2.25 -0.68
N PHE A 61 -19.46 3.08 -1.03
CA PHE A 61 -19.39 4.47 -0.61
C PHE A 61 -20.56 5.31 -1.14
N THR A 62 -21.21 6.04 -0.23
CA THR A 62 -22.17 7.10 -0.51
C THR A 62 -21.72 8.39 0.17
N GLU A 63 -22.29 9.53 -0.22
CA GLU A 63 -21.97 10.81 0.45
C GLU A 63 -22.30 10.76 1.95
N ASP A 64 -23.36 10.04 2.31
CA ASP A 64 -23.78 9.80 3.70
C ASP A 64 -22.75 8.99 4.51
N SER A 65 -21.87 8.21 3.85
CA SER A 65 -20.82 7.45 4.53
C SER A 65 -19.85 8.36 5.29
N LEU A 66 -19.64 9.61 4.84
CA LEU A 66 -18.81 10.60 5.55
C LEU A 66 -19.49 11.17 6.81
N SER A 67 -20.77 10.88 7.00
CA SER A 67 -21.52 11.23 8.21
C SER A 67 -21.75 10.03 9.13
N ASP A 68 -21.42 8.82 8.68
CA ASP A 68 -21.45 7.61 9.49
C ASP A 68 -20.16 7.48 10.30
N SER A 69 -20.26 7.74 11.61
CA SER A 69 -19.13 7.65 12.53
C SER A 69 -18.44 6.28 12.57
N ALA A 70 -19.19 5.19 12.36
CA ALA A 70 -18.62 3.84 12.33
C ALA A 70 -17.83 3.61 11.04
N TRP A 71 -18.37 4.09 9.91
CA TRP A 71 -17.66 4.05 8.64
C TRP A 71 -16.38 4.88 8.68
N VAL A 72 -16.47 6.13 9.19
CA VAL A 72 -15.34 7.06 9.34
C VAL A 72 -14.25 6.47 10.23
N SER A 73 -14.62 5.99 11.43
CA SER A 73 -13.66 5.41 12.37
C SER A 73 -12.95 4.18 11.81
N ASP A 74 -13.68 3.30 11.12
CA ASP A 74 -13.04 2.11 10.55
C ASP A 74 -12.19 2.45 9.32
N MET A 75 -12.61 3.39 8.48
CA MET A 75 -11.80 3.88 7.36
C MET A 75 -10.50 4.53 7.85
N ASP A 76 -10.55 5.36 8.90
CA ASP A 76 -9.38 5.95 9.54
C ASP A 76 -8.43 4.88 10.09
N LYS A 77 -8.97 3.86 10.77
CA LYS A 77 -8.19 2.70 11.24
C LYS A 77 -7.48 1.96 10.10
N GLN A 78 -8.13 1.76 8.95
CA GLN A 78 -7.47 1.13 7.81
C GLN A 78 -6.37 2.04 7.23
N LEU A 79 -6.63 3.34 7.10
CA LEU A 79 -5.63 4.31 6.63
C LEU A 79 -4.41 4.39 7.55
N ASP A 80 -4.61 4.31 8.87
CA ASP A 80 -3.57 4.18 9.88
C ASP A 80 -2.66 2.96 9.67
N GLN A 81 -3.25 1.83 9.25
CA GLN A 81 -2.47 0.62 8.96
C GLN A 81 -1.60 0.79 7.72
N VAL A 82 -2.10 1.47 6.69
CA VAL A 82 -1.29 1.80 5.49
C VAL A 82 -0.14 2.73 5.87
N ASP A 83 -0.40 3.76 6.67
CA ASP A 83 0.62 4.72 7.13
C ASP A 83 1.72 4.01 7.93
N LYS A 84 1.35 3.15 8.89
CA LYS A 84 2.29 2.35 9.68
C LYS A 84 3.13 1.40 8.82
N ALA A 85 2.54 0.77 7.81
CA ALA A 85 3.28 -0.09 6.89
C ALA A 85 4.29 0.71 6.05
N CYS A 86 3.90 1.91 5.59
CA CYS A 86 4.81 2.82 4.90
C CYS A 86 5.97 3.24 5.80
N ASP A 87 5.68 3.62 7.05
CA ASP A 87 6.72 3.96 8.03
C ASP A 87 7.66 2.80 8.33
N ALA A 88 7.13 1.59 8.46
CA ALA A 88 7.94 0.39 8.66
C ALA A 88 8.91 0.17 7.49
N VAL A 89 8.45 0.34 6.24
CA VAL A 89 9.31 0.22 5.05
C VAL A 89 10.38 1.32 5.04
N ILE A 90 9.99 2.58 5.21
CA ILE A 90 10.91 3.74 5.17
C ILE A 90 11.98 3.64 6.26
N SER A 91 11.62 3.14 7.44
CA SER A 91 12.52 3.09 8.61
C SER A 91 13.38 1.82 8.69
N TYR A 92 13.22 0.87 7.77
CA TYR A 92 13.96 -0.39 7.82
C TYR A 92 15.43 -0.18 7.42
N ASP A 93 16.35 -0.39 8.36
CA ASP A 93 17.77 -0.07 8.21
C ASP A 93 18.67 -1.29 7.95
N LYS A 94 18.13 -2.51 8.05
CA LYS A 94 18.88 -3.77 7.88
C LYS A 94 18.81 -4.35 6.47
N VAL A 95 18.80 -3.51 5.45
CA VAL A 95 18.63 -3.96 4.06
C VAL A 95 19.86 -4.74 3.59
N PRO A 96 19.72 -5.99 3.12
CA PRO A 96 20.84 -6.72 2.54
C PRO A 96 21.29 -6.07 1.23
N GLN A 97 22.59 -6.11 0.93
CA GLN A 97 23.19 -5.42 -0.23
C GLN A 97 22.46 -5.70 -1.55
N ASP A 98 22.11 -6.96 -1.82
CA ASP A 98 21.44 -7.38 -3.06
C ASP A 98 20.00 -6.85 -3.20
N TYR A 99 19.46 -6.25 -2.14
CA TYR A 99 18.09 -5.72 -2.07
C TYR A 99 18.03 -4.21 -1.88
N VAL A 100 19.16 -3.49 -1.85
CA VAL A 100 19.20 -2.03 -1.64
C VAL A 100 18.39 -1.29 -2.70
N ASP A 101 18.57 -1.63 -3.98
CA ASP A 101 17.84 -0.98 -5.08
C ASP A 101 16.34 -1.23 -4.98
N LEU A 102 15.96 -2.46 -4.63
CA LEU A 102 14.56 -2.80 -4.40
C LEU A 102 14.00 -1.98 -3.23
N HIS A 103 14.71 -1.95 -2.11
CA HIS A 103 14.27 -1.26 -0.91
C HIS A 103 14.09 0.24 -1.17
N SER A 104 15.00 0.86 -1.93
CA SER A 104 14.88 2.25 -2.36
C SER A 104 13.59 2.49 -3.14
N LYS A 105 13.25 1.62 -4.10
CA LYS A 105 12.00 1.74 -4.88
C LYS A 105 10.75 1.55 -4.03
N LEU A 106 10.77 0.62 -3.08
CA LEU A 106 9.68 0.42 -2.14
C LEU A 106 9.53 1.63 -1.19
N THR A 107 10.65 2.22 -0.79
CA THR A 107 10.69 3.46 0.00
C THR A 107 10.11 4.64 -0.80
N ASP A 108 10.39 4.75 -2.09
CA ASP A 108 9.79 5.77 -2.96
C ASP A 108 8.28 5.62 -3.04
N VAL A 109 7.77 4.40 -3.20
CA VAL A 109 6.31 4.11 -3.19
C VAL A 109 5.71 4.46 -1.84
N ALA A 110 6.35 4.09 -0.72
CA ALA A 110 5.89 4.43 0.62
C ALA A 110 5.82 5.94 0.83
N ASN A 111 6.84 6.68 0.37
CA ASN A 111 6.88 8.14 0.41
C ASN A 111 5.81 8.81 -0.48
N GLN A 112 5.36 8.15 -1.55
CA GLN A 112 4.23 8.62 -2.35
C GLN A 112 2.87 8.31 -1.70
N LEU A 113 2.75 7.17 -1.02
CA LEU A 113 1.51 6.75 -0.37
C LEU A 113 1.19 7.54 0.91
N LYS A 114 2.20 7.89 1.73
CA LYS A 114 1.97 8.64 2.98
C LYS A 114 1.20 9.95 2.79
N PRO A 115 1.57 10.85 1.86
CA PRO A 115 0.78 12.06 1.60
C PRO A 115 -0.64 11.76 1.13
N ALA A 116 -0.84 10.69 0.36
CA ALA A 116 -2.16 10.29 -0.10
C ALA A 116 -3.04 9.81 1.06
N VAL A 117 -2.48 9.03 1.99
CA VAL A 117 -3.17 8.61 3.22
C VAL A 117 -3.55 9.81 4.09
N ALA A 118 -2.65 10.76 4.28
CA ALA A 118 -2.94 11.99 5.03
C ALA A 118 -4.06 12.82 4.36
N LYS A 119 -4.06 12.92 3.02
CA LYS A 119 -5.15 13.57 2.28
C LYS A 119 -6.47 12.83 2.41
N TYR A 120 -6.46 11.49 2.42
CA TYR A 120 -7.66 10.70 2.67
C TYR A 120 -8.25 11.01 4.05
N LYS A 121 -7.42 10.99 5.09
CA LYS A 121 -7.86 11.32 6.46
C LYS A 121 -8.46 12.72 6.55
N THR A 122 -7.73 13.71 6.04
CA THR A 122 -8.17 15.12 6.01
C THR A 122 -9.46 15.28 5.21
N GLY A 123 -9.60 14.57 4.09
CA GLY A 123 -10.80 14.59 3.25
C GLY A 123 -12.01 13.95 3.92
N ILE A 124 -11.79 12.88 4.71
CA ILE A 124 -12.85 12.25 5.49
C ILE A 124 -13.30 13.18 6.62
N GLU A 125 -12.38 13.73 7.41
CA GLU A 125 -12.69 14.64 8.53
C GLU A 125 -13.46 15.88 8.06
N ASN A 126 -13.01 16.50 6.97
CA ASN A 126 -13.60 17.74 6.46
C ASN A 126 -14.76 17.53 5.49
N LYS A 127 -15.09 16.26 5.18
CA LYS A 127 -16.03 15.90 4.11
C LYS A 127 -15.66 16.55 2.75
N ASP A 128 -14.37 16.66 2.50
CA ASP A 128 -13.81 17.30 1.31
C ASP A 128 -13.61 16.26 0.19
N TYR A 129 -14.57 16.21 -0.72
CA TYR A 129 -14.55 15.31 -1.88
C TYR A 129 -13.41 15.60 -2.86
N ASP A 130 -12.95 16.85 -2.96
CA ASP A 130 -11.85 17.21 -3.85
C ASP A 130 -10.53 16.70 -3.27
N ALA A 131 -10.35 16.77 -1.95
CA ALA A 131 -9.24 16.13 -1.25
C ALA A 131 -9.26 14.60 -1.42
N LEU A 132 -10.42 13.96 -1.27
CA LEU A 132 -10.58 12.51 -1.50
C LEU A 132 -10.27 12.13 -2.96
N SER A 133 -10.72 12.93 -3.94
CA SER A 133 -10.41 12.70 -5.35
C SER A 133 -8.91 12.86 -5.62
N SER A 134 -8.27 13.89 -5.04
CA SER A 134 -6.82 14.10 -5.17
C SER A 134 -6.02 12.96 -4.55
N ALA A 135 -6.43 12.47 -3.38
CA ALA A 135 -5.82 11.32 -2.73
C ALA A 135 -5.90 10.06 -3.61
N ASN A 136 -7.03 9.83 -4.29
CA ASN A 136 -7.17 8.74 -5.25
C ASN A 136 -6.21 8.83 -6.42
N GLU A 137 -6.04 10.02 -6.97
CA GLU A 137 -5.10 10.23 -8.09
C GLU A 137 -3.67 9.94 -7.65
N GLN A 138 -3.27 10.34 -6.44
CA GLN A 138 -1.96 10.00 -5.88
C GLN A 138 -1.78 8.50 -5.64
N VAL A 139 -2.78 7.82 -5.07
CA VAL A 139 -2.72 6.35 -4.90
C VAL A 139 -2.59 5.65 -6.26
N LYS A 140 -3.28 6.13 -7.30
CA LYS A 140 -3.13 5.57 -8.66
C LYS A 140 -1.71 5.75 -9.18
N THR A 141 -1.10 6.91 -8.99
CA THR A 141 0.30 7.13 -9.37
C THR A 141 1.23 6.16 -8.64
N ALA A 142 1.07 6.02 -7.32
CA ALA A 142 1.87 5.08 -6.53
C ALA A 142 1.66 3.62 -6.98
N ALA A 143 0.44 3.24 -7.32
CA ALA A 143 0.13 1.92 -7.87
C ALA A 143 0.83 1.67 -9.20
N VAL A 144 0.85 2.66 -10.11
CA VAL A 144 1.57 2.55 -11.40
C VAL A 144 3.07 2.40 -11.18
N SER A 145 3.66 3.16 -10.24
CA SER A 145 5.07 2.99 -9.86
C SER A 145 5.33 1.57 -9.36
N LEU A 146 4.51 1.07 -8.43
CA LEU A 146 4.63 -0.28 -7.90
C LEU A 146 4.49 -1.35 -9.00
N GLU A 147 3.54 -1.18 -9.92
CA GLU A 147 3.34 -2.07 -11.08
C GLU A 147 4.56 -2.14 -11.98
N SER A 148 5.22 -1.00 -12.22
CA SER A 148 6.45 -0.95 -13.00
C SER A 148 7.60 -1.72 -12.34
N TYR A 149 7.58 -1.90 -11.02
CA TYR A 149 8.61 -2.60 -10.26
C TYR A 149 8.35 -4.10 -10.14
N ILE A 150 7.14 -4.59 -10.43
CA ILE A 150 6.79 -6.01 -10.31
C ILE A 150 7.72 -6.95 -11.08
N PRO A 151 8.12 -6.68 -12.34
CA PRO A 151 9.01 -7.59 -13.06
C PRO A 151 10.38 -7.73 -12.39
N GLU A 152 10.95 -6.62 -11.91
CA GLU A 152 12.22 -6.62 -11.19
C GLU A 152 12.11 -7.31 -9.84
N LEU A 153 11.03 -7.05 -9.10
CA LEU A 153 10.66 -7.76 -7.88
C LEU A 153 10.59 -9.26 -8.11
N LYS A 154 9.90 -9.70 -9.16
CA LYS A 154 9.81 -11.12 -9.54
C LYS A 154 11.17 -11.69 -9.93
N ASN A 155 12.04 -10.93 -10.59
CA ASN A 155 13.38 -11.40 -10.94
C ASN A 155 14.25 -11.56 -9.69
N LEU A 156 14.26 -10.59 -8.77
CA LEU A 156 15.06 -10.66 -7.54
C LEU A 156 14.57 -11.76 -6.60
N LEU A 157 13.27 -12.02 -6.57
CA LEU A 157 12.66 -13.08 -5.77
C LEU A 157 12.73 -14.46 -6.46
N GLY A 158 12.64 -14.51 -7.79
CA GLY A 158 12.63 -15.72 -8.61
C GLY A 158 14.01 -16.21 -9.07
N SER A 159 15.05 -15.38 -9.00
CA SER A 159 16.46 -15.79 -9.24
C SER A 159 17.05 -16.64 -8.10
N GLN A 160 16.21 -17.11 -7.16
CA GLN A 160 16.61 -17.98 -6.06
C GLN A 160 16.52 -19.49 -6.38
N ASN A 161 16.34 -19.87 -7.66
CA ASN A 161 16.39 -21.26 -8.12
C ASN A 161 17.78 -21.64 -8.64
#